data_AF-U7URP6-F1
#
_entry.id   AF-U7URP6-F1
#
_cell.length_a   1.000
_cell.length_b   1.000
_cell.length_c   1.000
_cell.angle_alpha   90.00
_cell.angle_beta   90.00
_cell.angle_gamma   90.00
#
_symmetry.space_group_name_H-M   'P 1'
#
loop_
_entity.id
_entity.type
_entity.pdbx_description
1 polymer ?
#
loop_
_entity_poly.entity_id
_entity_poly.type
_entity_poly.pdbx_seq_one_letter_code
_entity_poly.pdbx_strand_id
1 'polypeptide(L)'
;MSVLDNFVEEILHAEGLLQSKGSKQAFLGRLLRGLEKERPPQFKVPLPKYTFESNLHGLSYDYQKREVTLSYKVASAVYPDVTVSFGTFRVLLEGLSLCIRMQKW
;
A
#
# COMPACT_ATOMS: atom_id res chain seq x y z
N MET A 1 9.96 12.32 -8.30
CA MET A 1 9.58 10.99 -7.78
C MET A 1 8.07 10.87 -7.83
N SER A 2 7.55 9.73 -8.29
CA SER A 2 6.11 9.45 -8.27
C SER A 2 5.64 9.05 -6.87
N VAL A 3 4.32 9.07 -6.64
CA VAL A 3 3.74 8.52 -5.38
C VAL A 3 4.11 7.05 -5.21
N LEU A 4 4.21 6.30 -6.31
CA LEU A 4 4.59 4.89 -6.27
C LEU A 4 6.04 4.71 -5.82
N ASP A 5 6.97 5.55 -6.30
CA ASP A 5 8.37 5.52 -5.87
C ASP A 5 8.48 5.81 -4.37
N ASN A 6 7.79 6.86 -3.90
CA ASN A 6 7.78 7.20 -2.48
C ASN A 6 7.15 6.11 -1.60
N PHE A 7 6.16 5.39 -2.12
CA PHE A 7 5.54 4.27 -1.40
C PHE A 7 6.47 3.06 -1.30
N VAL A 8 7.19 2.74 -2.37
CA VAL A 8 8.22 1.71 -2.36
C VAL A 8 9.31 2.08 -1.37
N GLU A 9 9.83 3.31 -1.45
CA GLU A 9 10.83 3.85 -0.52
C GLU A 9 10.32 3.81 0.93
N GLU A 10 9.05 4.15 1.19
CA GLU A 10 8.47 4.02 2.55
C GLU A 10 8.52 2.56 3.01
N ILE A 11 8.13 1.58 2.20
CA ILE A 11 8.14 0.17 2.63
C ILE A 11 9.57 -0.34 2.86
N LEU A 12 10.52 0.08 2.02
CA LEU A 12 11.91 -0.36 2.08
C LEU A 12 12.70 0.34 3.20
N HIS A 13 12.55 1.65 3.31
CA HIS A 13 13.37 2.53 4.14
C HIS A 13 12.63 3.14 5.34
N ALA A 14 11.32 2.92 5.55
CA ALA A 14 10.66 3.50 6.72
C ALA A 14 11.32 3.03 8.02
N GLU A 15 12.06 3.96 8.63
CA GLU A 15 12.56 3.93 10.00
C GLU A 15 11.44 4.18 11.04
N GLY A 16 10.17 4.09 10.64
CA GLY A 16 8.98 4.21 11.50
C GLY A 16 8.23 2.88 11.63
N LEU A 17 6.91 2.90 11.90
CA LEU A 17 5.99 1.77 12.19
C LEU A 17 6.21 0.38 11.52
N LEU A 18 6.97 0.30 10.44
CA LEU A 18 7.48 -0.94 9.85
C LEU A 18 8.96 -1.23 10.21
N GLN A 19 9.41 -0.90 11.43
CA GLN A 19 10.84 -0.97 11.79
C GLN A 19 11.44 -2.38 11.70
N SER A 20 10.62 -3.41 11.86
CA SER A 20 11.07 -4.80 11.77
C SER A 20 10.72 -5.44 10.44
N LYS A 21 11.60 -6.33 9.96
CA LYS A 21 11.34 -7.22 8.81
C LYS A 21 9.95 -7.89 8.91
N GLY A 22 9.55 -8.30 10.12
CA GLY A 22 8.24 -8.90 10.40
C GLY A 22 7.07 -7.93 10.19
N SER A 23 7.19 -6.68 10.63
CA SER A 23 6.15 -5.66 10.43
C SER A 23 5.95 -5.29 8.95
N LYS A 24 7.05 -5.15 8.18
CA LYS A 24 7.01 -4.95 6.71
C LYS A 24 6.28 -6.09 6.01
N GLN A 25 6.64 -7.34 6.34
CA GLN A 25 5.97 -8.52 5.79
C GLN A 25 4.49 -8.63 6.19
N ALA A 26 4.15 -8.30 7.44
CA ALA A 26 2.78 -8.30 7.91
C ALA A 26 1.93 -7.21 7.22
N PHE A 27 2.52 -6.06 6.90
CA PHE A 27 1.86 -5.02 6.11
C PHE A 27 1.67 -5.45 4.66
N LEU A 28 2.71 -5.95 3.99
CA LEU A 28 2.60 -6.49 2.62
C LEU A 28 1.57 -7.62 2.53
N GLY A 29 1.55 -8.54 3.49
CA GLY A 29 0.54 -9.60 3.57
C GLY A 29 -0.88 -9.08 3.82
N ARG A 30 -1.06 -7.93 4.48
CA ARG A 30 -2.37 -7.26 4.59
C ARG A 30 -2.80 -6.69 3.24
N LEU A 31 -1.90 -6.05 2.50
CA LEU A 31 -2.19 -5.49 1.18
C LEU A 31 -2.50 -6.58 0.15
N LEU A 32 -1.75 -7.69 0.16
CA LEU A 32 -1.99 -8.84 -0.71
C LEU A 32 -3.37 -9.48 -0.44
N ARG A 33 -3.74 -9.69 0.83
CA ARG A 33 -5.09 -10.16 1.18
C ARG A 33 -6.19 -9.18 0.76
N GLY A 34 -5.89 -7.89 0.78
CA GLY A 34 -6.77 -6.84 0.27
C GLY A 34 -7.08 -7.00 -1.22
N LEU A 35 -6.18 -7.57 -2.03
CA LEU A 35 -6.42 -7.85 -3.45
C LEU A 35 -7.34 -9.06 -3.68
N GLU A 36 -7.32 -10.03 -2.77
CA GLU A 36 -8.08 -11.28 -2.91
C GLU A 36 -9.52 -11.15 -2.43
N LYS A 37 -9.74 -10.42 -1.32
CA LYS A 37 -11.04 -10.32 -0.68
C LYS A 37 -11.34 -8.90 -0.26
N GLU A 38 -12.49 -8.41 -0.72
CA GLU A 38 -13.06 -7.16 -0.22
C GLU A 38 -13.36 -7.30 1.27
N ARG A 39 -12.90 -6.33 2.06
CA ARG A 39 -13.22 -6.29 3.48
C ARG A 39 -14.72 -6.03 3.63
N PRO A 40 -15.40 -6.74 4.54
CA PRO A 40 -16.79 -6.43 4.84
C PRO A 40 -16.88 -4.96 5.27
N PRO A 41 -17.94 -4.24 4.83
CA PRO A 41 -18.11 -2.83 5.15
C PRO A 41 -18.08 -2.65 6.66
N GLN A 42 -17.14 -1.83 7.14
CA GLN A 42 -17.09 -1.46 8.54
C GLN A 42 -18.03 -0.27 8.73
N PHE A 43 -19.06 -0.43 9.56
CA PHE A 43 -19.90 0.67 10.02
C PHE A 43 -19.11 1.54 11.00
N LYS A 44 -18.17 2.32 10.47
CA LYS A 44 -17.43 3.36 11.18
C LYS A 44 -17.89 4.70 10.67
N VAL A 45 -18.18 5.61 11.61
CA VAL A 45 -18.53 7.00 11.31
C VAL A 45 -17.42 7.87 11.90
N PRO A 46 -16.69 8.63 11.07
CA PRO A 46 -16.82 8.76 9.62
C PRO A 46 -16.32 7.52 8.86
N LEU A 47 -16.82 7.32 7.63
CA LEU A 47 -16.27 6.28 6.75
C LEU A 47 -14.78 6.55 6.49
N PRO A 48 -13.90 5.55 6.63
CA PRO A 48 -12.49 5.72 6.34
C PRO A 48 -12.28 6.04 4.86
N LYS A 49 -11.49 7.08 4.57
CA LYS A 49 -11.19 7.54 3.20
C LYS A 49 -10.37 6.51 2.39
N TYR A 50 -9.59 5.68 3.07
CA TYR A 50 -8.72 4.68 2.45
C TYR A 50 -9.04 3.28 3.00
N THR A 51 -8.98 2.26 2.14
CA THR A 51 -9.13 0.85 2.53
C THR A 51 -7.97 0.40 3.40
N PHE A 52 -6.76 0.89 3.10
CA PHE A 52 -5.55 0.75 3.89
C PHE A 52 -4.80 2.06 3.94
N GLU A 53 -4.08 2.31 5.03
CA GLU A 53 -3.22 3.47 5.13
C GLU A 53 -1.89 3.09 5.81
N SER A 54 -0.82 3.70 5.31
CA SER A 54 0.47 3.84 5.98
C SER A 54 0.57 5.24 6.59
N ASN A 55 1.78 5.64 7.00
CA ASN A 55 2.01 6.97 7.56
C ASN A 55 1.87 8.03 6.47
N LEU A 56 2.49 7.80 5.31
CA LEU A 56 2.55 8.77 4.23
C LEU A 56 1.51 8.50 3.12
N HIS A 57 1.12 7.24 2.93
CA HIS A 57 0.29 6.83 1.80
C HIS A 57 -1.07 6.27 2.22
N GLY A 58 -2.07 6.53 1.40
CA GLY A 58 -3.39 5.91 1.48
C GLY A 58 -3.60 5.02 0.27
N LEU A 59 -4.24 3.87 0.46
CA LEU A 59 -4.58 2.93 -0.60
C LEU A 59 -6.09 2.70 -0.61
N SER A 60 -6.69 2.88 -1.77
CA SER A 60 -8.10 2.61 -2.04
C SER A 60 -8.23 1.51 -3.09
N TYR A 61 -9.01 0.48 -2.78
CA TYR A 61 -9.23 -0.66 -3.67
C TYR A 61 -10.58 -0.50 -4.37
N ASP A 62 -10.58 -0.43 -5.70
CA ASP A 62 -11.76 -0.55 -6.54
C ASP A 62 -11.86 -2.00 -7.03
N TYR A 63 -12.68 -2.80 -6.36
CA TYR A 63 -12.88 -4.22 -6.67
C TYR A 63 -13.68 -4.44 -7.96
N GLN A 64 -14.49 -3.47 -8.39
CA GLN A 64 -15.26 -3.58 -9.63
C GLN A 64 -14.34 -3.47 -10.85
N LYS A 65 -13.42 -2.50 -10.81
CA LYS A 65 -12.43 -2.28 -11.87
C LYS A 65 -11.16 -3.11 -11.70
N ARG A 66 -10.97 -3.70 -10.51
CA ARG A 66 -9.76 -4.43 -10.10
C ARG A 66 -8.53 -3.53 -10.15
N GLU A 67 -8.66 -2.34 -9.56
CA GLU A 67 -7.62 -1.30 -9.52
C GLU A 67 -7.37 -0.80 -8.11
N VAL A 68 -6.12 -0.50 -7.79
CA VAL A 68 -5.71 0.15 -6.54
C VAL A 68 -5.28 1.57 -6.86
N THR A 69 -5.84 2.53 -6.15
CA THR A 69 -5.41 3.93 -6.18
C THR A 69 -4.55 4.22 -4.97
N LEU A 70 -3.33 4.67 -5.21
CA LEU A 70 -2.35 5.06 -4.22
C LEU A 70 -2.29 6.59 -4.18
N SER A 71 -2.51 7.15 -2.99
CA SER A 71 -2.53 8.60 -2.75
C SER A 71 -1.49 8.98 -1.70
N TYR A 72 -0.82 10.12 -1.89
CA TYR A 72 0.09 10.68 -0.88
C TYR A 72 -0.70 11.53 0.12
N LYS A 73 -0.98 11.02 1.33
CA LYS A 73 -1.94 11.65 2.28
C LYS A 73 -1.48 13.04 2.74
N VAL A 74 -0.18 13.23 2.91
CA VAL A 74 0.40 14.42 3.54
C VAL A 74 0.60 15.57 2.55
N ALA A 75 0.66 15.27 1.25
CA ALA A 75 0.97 16.21 0.18
C ALA A 75 0.22 15.86 -1.11
N SER A 76 -1.10 15.59 -0.99
CA SER A 76 -1.95 15.18 -2.12
C SER A 76 -2.07 16.25 -3.21
N ALA A 77 -1.77 17.52 -2.90
CA ALA A 77 -1.72 18.61 -3.88
C ALA A 77 -0.41 18.63 -4.70
N VAL A 78 0.64 17.97 -4.21
CA VAL A 78 1.99 18.01 -4.80
C VAL A 78 2.23 16.78 -5.67
N TYR A 79 1.76 15.62 -5.23
CA TYR A 79 1.93 14.37 -5.96
C TYR A 79 0.58 13.83 -6.43
N PRO A 80 0.39 13.61 -7.74
CA PRO A 80 -0.85 13.07 -8.26
C PRO A 80 -1.02 11.61 -7.85
N ASP A 81 -2.27 11.23 -7.58
CA ASP A 81 -2.62 9.86 -7.25
C ASP A 81 -2.26 8.91 -8.42
N VAL A 82 -1.81 7.71 -8.07
CA VAL A 82 -1.42 6.69 -9.04
C VAL A 82 -2.37 5.51 -8.94
N THR A 83 -3.03 5.19 -10.05
CA THR A 83 -3.90 4.01 -10.15
C THR A 83 -3.18 2.90 -10.90
N VAL A 84 -3.20 1.70 -10.33
CA VAL A 84 -2.58 0.50 -10.90
C VAL A 84 -3.55 -0.68 -10.85
N SER A 85 -3.46 -1.57 -11.81
CA SER A 85 -4.26 -2.80 -11.78
C SER A 85 -3.88 -3.70 -10.59
N PHE A 86 -4.82 -4.51 -10.11
CA PHE A 86 -4.56 -5.50 -9.06
C PHE A 86 -3.42 -6.46 -9.43
N GLY A 87 -3.31 -6.83 -10.71
CA GLY A 87 -2.23 -7.70 -11.20
C GLY A 87 -0.86 -7.03 -11.07
N THR A 88 -0.75 -5.80 -11.54
CA THR A 88 0.49 -5.00 -11.43
C THR A 88 0.86 -4.78 -9.97
N PHE A 89 -0.12 -4.41 -9.14
CA PHE A 89 0.10 -4.15 -7.72
C PHE A 89 0.54 -5.41 -6.97
N ARG A 90 -0.03 -6.58 -7.30
CA ARG A 90 0.38 -7.88 -6.75
C ARG A 90 1.85 -8.17 -7.02
N VAL A 91 2.27 -8.05 -8.27
CA VAL A 91 3.67 -8.30 -8.67
C VAL A 91 4.62 -7.37 -7.92
N LEU A 92 4.24 -6.10 -7.75
CA LEU A 92 5.01 -5.13 -6.99
C LEU A 92 5.15 -5.54 -5.51
N LEU A 93 4.06 -5.90 -4.84
CA LEU A 93 4.09 -6.33 -3.43
C LEU A 93 4.88 -7.63 -3.21
N GLU A 94 4.76 -8.59 -4.13
CA GLU A 94 5.53 -9.84 -4.11
C GLU A 94 7.03 -9.58 -4.33
N GLY A 95 7.38 -8.69 -5.27
CA GLY A 95 8.74 -8.20 -5.49
C GLY A 95 9.34 -7.55 -4.26
N LEU A 96 8.62 -6.62 -3.62
CA LEU A 96 9.03 -6.00 -2.36
C LEU A 96 9.23 -7.05 -1.25
N SER A 97 8.35 -8.05 -1.18
CA SER A 97 8.44 -9.12 -0.19
C SER A 97 9.70 -9.97 -0.36
N LEU A 98 10.07 -10.32 -1.60
CA LEU A 98 11.28 -11.07 -1.94
C LEU A 98 12.53 -10.29 -1.60
N CYS A 99 12.56 -9.07 -2.11
CA CYS A 99 13.29 -7.95 -1.58
C CYS A 99 13.67 -8.09 -0.08
N ILE A 100 12.66 -7.92 0.79
CA ILE A 100 12.76 -7.81 2.26
C ILE A 100 13.34 -9.09 2.83
N ARG A 101 13.01 -10.24 2.24
CA ARG A 101 13.56 -11.54 2.63
C ARG A 101 15.06 -11.62 2.37
N MET A 102 15.51 -11.17 1.21
CA MET A 102 16.90 -11.26 0.75
C MET A 102 17.85 -10.23 1.36
N GLN A 103 17.35 -9.26 2.15
CA GLN A 103 18.15 -8.15 2.69
C GLN A 103 18.95 -7.40 1.61
N LYS A 104 18.44 -7.35 0.37
CA LYS A 104 19.08 -6.62 -0.74
C LYS A 104 18.77 -5.13 -0.70
N TRP A 105 18.85 -4.52 0.48
CA TRP A 105 18.55 -3.11 0.74
C TRP A 105 19.40 -2.58 1.87
#